data_AF-A0A7Y7NKR8-F1
#
_entry.id   AF-A0A7Y7NKR8-F1
#
_cell.length_a   1.000
_cell.length_b   1.000
_cell.length_c   1.000
_cell.angle_alpha   90.00
_cell.angle_beta   90.00
_cell.angle_gamma   90.00
#
_symmetry.space_group_name_H-M   'P 1'
#
loop_
_entity.id
_entity.type
_entity.pdbx_description
1 polymer ?
#
loop_
_entity_poly.entity_id
_entity_poly.type
_entity_poly.pdbx_seq_one_letter_code
_entity_poly.pdbx_strand_id
1 'polypeptide(L)'
;MKEFTYKFNEGPLSSVGELLGDWNTGNCRRVVQYYTFLKKKIFLKPEEVLCPEAYNNTGIFIINENEEFSISKLIDGDIIYAEKIRNKEGELIDKSLKTFPSKDDYIISLHTAIFTGEKNKEIWHATAIEGSSCTWSLEKFLNYYLPIAVKRI
;
A
#
# COMPACT_ATOMS: atom_id res chain seq x y z
N MET A 1 -5.90 5.40 13.41
CA MET A 1 -4.76 5.23 12.48
C MET A 1 -3.74 6.31 12.79
N LYS A 2 -2.45 6.07 12.55
CA LYS A 2 -1.40 7.07 12.85
C LYS A 2 -1.27 8.07 11.71
N GLU A 3 -1.23 9.36 12.05
CA GLU A 3 -1.00 10.45 11.09
C GLU A 3 0.49 10.82 11.01
N PHE A 4 0.99 11.03 9.79
CA PHE A 4 2.38 11.40 9.52
C PHE A 4 2.54 12.03 8.14
N THR A 5 3.63 12.80 7.95
CA THR A 5 4.00 13.39 6.67
C THR A 5 4.59 12.36 5.73
N TYR A 6 4.12 12.35 4.48
CA TYR A 6 4.63 11.46 3.45
C TYR A 6 6.04 11.86 3.00
N LYS A 7 6.94 10.89 2.97
CA LYS A 7 8.27 10.99 2.35
C LYS A 7 8.62 9.64 1.73
N PHE A 8 8.90 9.61 0.43
CA PHE A 8 9.06 8.36 -0.33
C PHE A 8 10.10 7.40 0.26
N ASN A 9 11.25 7.93 0.69
CA ASN A 9 12.37 7.15 1.23
C ASN A 9 12.28 6.88 2.75
N GLU A 10 11.18 7.25 3.41
CA GLU A 10 11.01 7.08 4.87
C GLU A 10 10.29 5.77 5.20
N GLY A 11 11.00 4.65 5.11
CA GLY A 11 10.55 3.36 5.61
C GLY A 11 10.61 2.24 4.60
N PRO A 12 10.49 0.97 5.04
CA PRO A 12 10.07 0.52 6.39
C PRO A 12 11.12 0.69 7.50
N LEU A 13 10.75 0.41 8.76
CA LEU A 13 11.64 0.45 9.93
C LEU A 13 12.26 -0.93 10.19
N SER A 14 13.39 -0.96 10.87
CA SER A 14 14.20 -2.17 11.08
C SER A 14 13.85 -2.91 12.36
N SER A 15 13.12 -2.29 13.29
CA SER A 15 12.74 -2.93 14.55
C SER A 15 11.36 -2.52 15.08
N VAL A 16 10.82 -3.35 15.97
CA VAL A 16 9.60 -3.04 16.75
C VAL A 16 9.78 -1.77 17.59
N GLY A 17 10.98 -1.56 18.16
CA GLY A 17 11.27 -0.39 18.99
C GLY A 17 11.17 0.92 18.19
N GLU A 18 11.73 0.96 16.99
CA GLU A 18 11.58 2.10 16.08
C GLU A 18 10.11 2.31 15.67
N LEU A 19 9.40 1.22 15.37
CA LEU A 19 8.00 1.26 14.95
C LEU A 19 7.06 1.82 16.03
N LEU A 20 7.35 1.49 17.29
CA LEU A 20 6.64 1.99 18.47
C LEU A 20 7.16 3.35 18.96
N GLY A 21 8.31 3.79 18.48
CA GLY A 21 8.90 5.07 18.85
C GLY A 21 8.18 6.28 18.23
N ASP A 22 8.74 7.45 18.51
CA ASP A 22 8.25 8.71 17.95
C ASP A 22 8.79 8.93 16.54
N TRP A 23 7.87 8.90 15.59
CA TRP A 23 8.11 9.24 14.20
C TRP A 23 6.89 9.97 13.65
N ASN A 24 7.14 10.96 12.80
CA ASN A 24 6.14 11.81 12.16
C ASN A 24 6.30 11.86 10.63
N THR A 25 7.19 11.04 10.08
CA THR A 25 7.37 10.85 8.63
C THR A 25 7.30 9.38 8.26
N GLY A 26 6.84 9.09 7.04
CA GLY A 26 6.74 7.72 6.55
C GLY A 26 6.32 7.62 5.09
N ASN A 27 6.17 6.39 4.61
CA ASN A 27 5.62 6.07 3.30
C ASN A 27 4.54 4.98 3.38
N CYS A 28 4.02 4.55 2.23
CA CYS A 28 3.03 3.48 2.12
C CYS A 28 3.50 2.15 2.74
N ARG A 29 4.78 1.81 2.63
CA ARG A 29 5.36 0.61 3.26
C ARG A 29 5.28 0.68 4.79
N ARG A 30 5.56 1.86 5.37
CA ARG A 30 5.43 2.07 6.82
C ARG A 30 3.98 1.91 7.31
N VAL A 31 2.98 2.27 6.51
CA VAL A 31 1.55 2.01 6.82
C VAL A 31 1.30 0.50 6.96
N VAL A 32 1.75 -0.29 5.97
CA VAL A 32 1.56 -1.76 5.97
C VAL A 32 2.23 -2.39 7.20
N GLN A 33 3.48 -2.02 7.46
CA GLN A 33 4.25 -2.53 8.59
C GLN A 33 3.57 -2.20 9.93
N TYR A 34 3.16 -0.95 10.12
CA TYR A 34 2.54 -0.50 11.36
C TYR A 34 1.15 -1.10 11.57
N TYR A 35 0.32 -1.15 10.52
CA TYR A 35 -1.01 -1.75 10.60
C TYR A 35 -0.92 -3.23 11.00
N THR A 36 -0.08 -3.99 10.30
CA THR A 36 0.11 -5.42 10.54
C THR A 36 0.59 -5.67 11.96
N PHE A 37 1.55 -4.88 12.44
CA PHE A 37 2.03 -4.99 13.81
C PHE A 37 0.93 -4.68 14.84
N LEU A 38 0.20 -3.58 14.68
CA LEU A 38 -0.83 -3.21 15.67
C LEU A 38 -1.95 -4.23 15.77
N LYS A 39 -2.46 -4.69 14.62
CA LYS A 39 -3.66 -5.52 14.52
C LYS A 39 -3.37 -7.00 14.68
N LYS A 40 -2.28 -7.49 14.11
CA LYS A 40 -1.92 -8.92 14.08
C LYS A 40 -0.79 -9.28 15.04
N LYS A 41 -0.13 -8.29 15.66
CA LYS A 41 1.07 -8.47 16.50
C LYS A 41 2.25 -9.12 15.76
N ILE A 42 2.27 -8.95 14.44
CA ILE A 42 3.34 -9.45 13.55
C ILE A 42 4.17 -8.27 13.09
N PHE A 43 5.47 -8.29 13.39
CA PHE A 43 6.42 -7.33 12.84
C PHE A 43 6.95 -7.85 11.51
N LEU A 44 6.59 -7.17 10.42
CA LEU A 44 7.17 -7.42 9.11
C LEU A 44 8.52 -6.75 9.03
N LYS A 45 9.56 -7.51 8.69
CA LYS A 45 10.89 -6.97 8.42
C LYS A 45 10.90 -6.13 7.13
N PRO A 46 11.91 -5.28 6.91
CA PRO A 46 12.01 -4.48 5.70
C PRO A 46 11.80 -5.25 4.39
N GLU A 47 12.46 -6.40 4.24
CA GLU A 47 12.34 -7.29 3.08
C GLU A 47 10.94 -7.88 2.89
N GLU A 48 10.13 -7.96 3.95
CA GLU A 48 8.76 -8.47 3.88
C GLU A 48 7.76 -7.39 3.45
N VAL A 49 8.17 -6.11 3.38
CA VAL A 49 7.32 -4.97 2.99
C VAL A 49 7.83 -4.24 1.74
N LEU A 50 9.13 -4.33 1.46
CA LEU A 50 9.73 -3.79 0.24
C LEU A 50 9.43 -4.70 -0.96
N CYS A 51 9.08 -4.06 -2.08
CA CYS A 51 8.94 -4.76 -3.35
C CYS A 51 10.32 -4.92 -4.02
N PRO A 52 10.53 -5.98 -4.81
CA PRO A 52 9.53 -6.97 -5.23
C PRO A 52 9.26 -8.10 -4.22
N GLU A 53 10.10 -8.27 -3.19
CA GLU A 53 10.05 -9.39 -2.26
C GLU A 53 8.70 -9.51 -1.55
N ALA A 54 8.13 -8.40 -1.07
CA ALA A 54 6.82 -8.39 -0.42
C ALA A 54 5.71 -8.92 -1.35
N TYR A 55 5.71 -8.48 -2.60
CA TYR A 55 4.75 -8.92 -3.60
C TYR A 55 4.89 -10.42 -3.89
N ASN A 56 6.12 -10.90 -4.04
CA ASN A 56 6.38 -12.29 -4.39
C ASN A 56 6.18 -13.26 -3.21
N ASN A 57 6.65 -12.89 -2.02
CA ASN A 57 6.90 -13.84 -0.94
C ASN A 57 6.09 -13.57 0.35
N THR A 58 5.61 -12.35 0.59
CA THR A 58 4.91 -12.02 1.85
C THR A 58 3.41 -12.27 1.76
N GLY A 59 2.88 -13.22 2.53
CA GLY A 59 1.46 -13.55 2.57
C GLY A 59 0.96 -14.27 1.31
N ILE A 60 -0.36 -14.45 1.22
CA ILE A 60 -1.03 -15.16 0.12
C ILE A 60 -1.81 -14.21 -0.78
N PHE A 61 -1.87 -14.48 -2.08
CA PHE A 61 -2.76 -13.73 -2.99
C PHE A 61 -4.22 -14.10 -2.74
N ILE A 62 -5.05 -13.08 -2.55
CA ILE A 62 -6.52 -13.18 -2.51
C ILE A 62 -7.11 -12.80 -3.87
N ILE A 63 -6.45 -11.86 -4.54
CA ILE A 63 -6.72 -11.46 -5.93
C ILE A 63 -5.36 -11.33 -6.59
N ASN A 64 -5.11 -12.09 -7.66
CA ASN A 64 -3.90 -11.97 -8.43
C ASN A 64 -4.10 -11.10 -9.69
N GLU A 65 -3.00 -10.76 -10.37
CA GLU A 65 -2.95 -9.89 -11.55
C GLU A 65 -3.81 -10.35 -12.75
N ASN A 66 -4.25 -11.61 -12.77
CA ASN A 66 -5.12 -12.16 -13.81
C ASN A 66 -6.59 -12.26 -13.38
N GLU A 67 -6.94 -11.82 -12.17
CA GLU A 67 -8.30 -11.83 -11.64
C GLU A 67 -8.91 -10.42 -11.65
N GLU A 68 -10.22 -10.34 -11.88
CA GLU A 68 -10.94 -9.09 -11.71
C GLU A 68 -10.98 -8.67 -10.23
N PHE A 69 -10.69 -7.40 -9.97
CA PHE A 69 -10.73 -6.85 -8.62
C PHE A 69 -12.15 -6.87 -8.06
N SER A 70 -12.33 -7.48 -6.88
CA SER A 70 -13.62 -7.64 -6.23
C SER A 70 -13.54 -7.30 -4.75
N ILE A 71 -14.25 -6.24 -4.36
CA ILE A 71 -14.26 -5.71 -2.98
C ILE A 71 -14.83 -6.74 -2.00
N SER A 72 -15.78 -7.57 -2.43
CA SER A 72 -16.41 -8.59 -1.58
C SER A 72 -15.45 -9.70 -1.15
N LYS A 73 -14.28 -9.83 -1.80
CA LYS A 73 -13.22 -10.77 -1.37
C LYS A 73 -12.33 -10.19 -0.26
N LEU A 74 -12.39 -8.88 -0.03
CA LEU A 74 -11.48 -8.18 0.87
C LEU A 74 -11.98 -8.21 2.32
N ILE A 75 -11.03 -8.27 3.25
CA ILE A 75 -11.27 -8.11 4.69
C ILE A 75 -10.30 -7.08 5.28
N ASP A 76 -10.62 -6.60 6.48
CA ASP A 76 -9.77 -5.66 7.23
C ASP A 76 -8.33 -6.20 7.36
N GLY A 77 -7.37 -5.40 6.88
CA GLY A 77 -5.94 -5.72 6.89
C GLY A 77 -5.40 -6.37 5.62
N ASP A 78 -6.21 -6.56 4.58
CA ASP A 78 -5.71 -6.95 3.26
C ASP A 78 -4.87 -5.82 2.63
N ILE A 79 -3.76 -6.20 2.00
CA ILE A 79 -2.82 -5.29 1.35
C ILE A 79 -3.13 -5.23 -0.14
N ILE A 80 -3.47 -4.05 -0.63
CA ILE A 80 -3.73 -3.78 -2.04
C ILE A 80 -2.44 -3.24 -2.66
N TYR A 81 -2.00 -3.85 -3.75
CA TYR A 81 -0.98 -3.35 -4.66
C TYR A 81 -1.68 -2.71 -5.85
N ALA A 82 -1.41 -1.44 -6.11
CA ALA A 82 -2.13 -0.67 -7.10
C ALA A 82 -1.21 0.18 -7.97
N GLU A 83 -1.55 0.24 -9.25
CA GLU A 83 -0.93 1.10 -10.23
C GLU A 83 -1.50 2.51 -10.11
N LYS A 84 -0.65 3.53 -10.18
CA LYS A 84 -1.10 4.93 -10.14
C LYS A 84 -1.54 5.37 -11.54
N ILE A 85 -2.81 5.73 -11.70
CA ILE A 85 -3.40 6.13 -12.99
C ILE A 85 -3.67 7.63 -13.11
N ARG A 86 -3.58 8.39 -12.01
CA ARG A 86 -3.66 9.87 -12.01
C ARG A 86 -2.60 10.54 -11.15
N ASN A 87 -2.17 11.74 -11.53
CA ASN A 87 -1.29 12.60 -10.71
C ASN A 87 -2.07 13.38 -9.64
N LYS A 88 -1.42 14.30 -8.90
CA LYS A 88 -2.08 15.04 -7.80
C LYS A 88 -3.08 16.08 -8.32
N GLU A 89 -2.88 16.54 -9.55
CA GLU A 89 -3.77 17.43 -10.31
C GLU A 89 -5.00 16.69 -10.87
N GLY A 90 -5.03 15.34 -10.79
CA GLY A 90 -6.11 14.52 -11.31
C GLY A 90 -5.98 14.19 -12.80
N GLU A 91 -4.86 14.54 -13.43
CA GLU A 91 -4.57 14.22 -14.83
C GLU A 91 -4.21 12.74 -14.97
N LEU A 92 -4.65 12.11 -16.07
CA LEU A 92 -4.32 10.72 -16.37
C LEU A 92 -2.82 10.57 -16.64
N ILE A 93 -2.23 9.52 -16.09
CA ILE A 93 -0.84 9.12 -16.34
C ILE A 93 -0.80 7.64 -16.71
N ASP A 94 0.20 7.27 -17.51
CA ASP A 94 0.48 5.87 -17.83
C ASP A 94 1.60 5.36 -16.93
N LYS A 95 1.26 4.43 -16.03
CA LYS A 95 2.20 3.68 -15.20
C LYS A 95 2.01 2.17 -15.41
N SER A 96 1.50 1.78 -16.58
CA SER A 96 1.32 0.38 -16.90
C SER A 96 2.65 -0.34 -17.08
N LEU A 97 2.65 -1.66 -16.94
CA LEU A 97 3.82 -2.54 -17.06
C LEU A 97 4.70 -2.22 -18.29
N LYS A 98 4.09 -1.86 -19.42
CA LYS A 98 4.80 -1.54 -20.67
C LYS A 98 5.72 -0.31 -20.57
N THR A 99 5.56 0.53 -19.54
CA THR A 99 6.37 1.72 -19.29
C THR A 99 7.64 1.42 -18.50
N PHE A 100 7.82 0.17 -18.07
CA PHE A 100 8.96 -0.28 -17.27
C PHE A 100 9.84 -1.27 -18.04
N PRO A 101 11.15 -1.32 -17.75
CA PRO A 101 12.06 -2.24 -18.43
C PRO A 101 11.88 -3.70 -18.00
N SER A 102 11.31 -3.95 -16.82
CA SER A 102 11.06 -5.29 -16.30
C SER A 102 9.79 -5.35 -15.45
N LYS A 103 9.32 -6.58 -15.20
CA LYS A 103 8.20 -6.84 -14.27
C LYS A 103 8.54 -6.43 -12.84
N ASP A 104 9.79 -6.64 -12.40
CA ASP A 104 10.22 -6.26 -11.06
C ASP A 104 10.22 -4.74 -10.88
N ASP A 105 10.71 -3.98 -11.87
CA ASP A 105 10.65 -2.51 -11.83
C ASP A 105 9.20 -2.00 -11.74
N TYR A 106 8.29 -2.65 -12.46
CA TYR A 106 6.87 -2.36 -12.36
C TYR A 106 6.32 -2.66 -10.95
N ILE A 107 6.60 -3.84 -10.40
CA ILE A 107 6.18 -4.25 -9.05
C ILE A 107 6.72 -3.29 -7.97
N ILE A 108 7.99 -2.86 -8.10
CA ILE A 108 8.62 -1.86 -7.22
C ILE A 108 7.86 -0.53 -7.27
N SER A 109 7.36 -0.16 -8.45
CA SER A 109 6.64 1.09 -8.67
C SER A 109 5.22 1.10 -8.09
N LEU A 110 4.63 -0.08 -7.81
CA LEU A 110 3.27 -0.19 -7.30
C LEU A 110 3.12 0.51 -5.95
N HIS A 111 1.97 1.14 -5.78
CA HIS A 111 1.56 1.75 -4.53
C HIS A 111 0.92 0.68 -3.62
N THR A 112 1.22 0.72 -2.33
CA THR A 112 0.61 -0.18 -1.34
C THR A 112 -0.40 0.56 -0.45
N ALA A 113 -1.51 -0.11 -0.17
CA ALA A 113 -2.57 0.40 0.70
C ALA A 113 -3.19 -0.74 1.51
N ILE A 114 -3.81 -0.40 2.65
CA ILE A 114 -4.52 -1.36 3.50
C ILE A 114 -6.03 -1.15 3.32
N PHE A 115 -6.75 -2.24 3.05
CA PHE A 115 -8.21 -2.24 3.14
C PHE A 115 -8.65 -2.35 4.61
N THR A 116 -9.55 -1.49 5.04
CA THR A 116 -9.99 -1.38 6.44
C THR A 116 -11.44 -1.83 6.63
N GLY A 117 -12.23 -1.84 5.55
CA GLY A 117 -13.67 -2.07 5.57
C GLY A 117 -14.52 -0.99 6.27
N GLU A 118 -13.91 0.08 6.79
CA GLU A 118 -14.65 1.18 7.43
C GLU A 118 -15.28 2.09 6.36
N LYS A 119 -16.60 2.29 6.41
CA LYS A 119 -17.32 3.12 5.45
C LYS A 119 -16.72 4.53 5.35
N ASN A 120 -16.46 4.98 4.11
CA ASN A 120 -15.79 6.25 3.77
C ASN A 120 -14.31 6.35 4.20
N LYS A 121 -13.74 5.30 4.78
CA LYS A 121 -12.33 5.19 5.17
C LYS A 121 -11.77 3.83 4.79
N GLU A 122 -12.30 3.23 3.74
CA GLU A 122 -12.05 1.85 3.35
C GLU A 122 -10.59 1.59 3.05
N ILE A 123 -9.84 2.64 2.67
CA ILE A 123 -8.44 2.54 2.30
C ILE A 123 -7.58 3.39 3.25
N TRP A 124 -6.63 2.76 3.93
CA TRP A 124 -5.56 3.47 4.65
C TRP A 124 -4.23 3.34 3.93
N HIS A 125 -3.59 4.47 3.63
CA HIS A 125 -2.31 4.51 2.93
C HIS A 125 -1.57 5.82 3.22
N ALA A 126 -0.38 5.99 2.67
CA ALA A 126 0.33 7.26 2.65
C ALA A 126 0.77 7.58 1.23
N THR A 127 0.41 8.77 0.74
CA THR A 127 0.57 9.12 -0.67
C THR A 127 1.09 10.54 -0.84
N ALA A 128 1.88 10.75 -1.89
CA ALA A 128 2.32 12.07 -2.32
C ALA A 128 1.16 12.98 -2.75
N ILE A 129 -0.03 12.43 -3.04
CA ILE A 129 -1.21 13.20 -3.43
C ILE A 129 -1.69 14.08 -2.27
N GLU A 130 -1.76 13.52 -1.05
CA GLU A 130 -2.13 14.25 0.17
C GLU A 130 -0.90 14.80 0.92
N GLY A 131 0.30 14.33 0.58
CA GLY A 131 1.52 14.66 1.33
C GLY A 131 1.56 14.05 2.74
N SER A 132 0.68 13.11 3.06
CA SER A 132 0.55 12.50 4.39
C SER A 132 0.02 11.06 4.31
N SER A 133 -0.02 10.39 5.46
CA SER A 133 -0.90 9.25 5.67
C SER A 133 -2.36 9.71 5.77
N CYS A 134 -3.26 9.01 5.10
CA CYS A 134 -4.65 9.40 5.01
C CYS A 134 -5.55 8.18 4.86
N THR A 135 -6.82 8.36 5.20
CA THR A 135 -7.88 7.43 4.83
C THR A 135 -8.67 7.98 3.67
N TRP A 136 -8.94 7.15 2.66
CA TRP A 136 -9.80 7.51 1.55
C TRP A 136 -11.01 6.59 1.46
N SER A 137 -12.08 7.10 0.86
CA SER A 137 -13.13 6.24 0.36
C SER A 137 -12.59 5.35 -0.75
N LEU A 138 -13.19 4.18 -0.92
CA LEU A 138 -12.82 3.30 -2.01
C LEU A 138 -12.98 3.98 -3.39
N GLU A 139 -14.06 4.73 -3.59
CA GLU A 139 -14.30 5.48 -4.83
C GLU A 139 -13.14 6.44 -5.14
N LYS A 140 -12.70 7.21 -4.14
CA LYS A 140 -11.57 8.12 -4.32
C LYS A 140 -10.30 7.35 -4.64
N PHE A 141 -10.04 6.23 -3.97
CA PHE A 141 -8.89 5.39 -4.27
C PHE A 141 -8.90 4.88 -5.72
N LEU A 142 -10.02 4.33 -6.18
CA LEU A 142 -10.18 3.81 -7.55
C LEU A 142 -10.10 4.91 -8.62
N ASN A 143 -10.37 6.17 -8.27
CA ASN A 143 -10.17 7.29 -9.18
C ASN A 143 -8.68 7.56 -9.47
N TYR A 144 -7.78 7.33 -8.50
CA TYR A 144 -6.34 7.62 -8.64
C TYR A 144 -5.49 6.38 -8.87
N TYR A 145 -5.99 5.21 -8.50
CA TYR A 145 -5.24 3.96 -8.51
C TYR A 145 -6.08 2.83 -9.10
N LEU A 146 -5.41 1.98 -9.89
CA LEU A 146 -5.95 0.73 -10.39
C LEU A 146 -5.39 -0.42 -9.53
N PRO A 147 -6.22 -1.13 -8.72
CA PRO A 147 -5.79 -2.31 -8.01
C PRO A 147 -5.32 -3.41 -8.97
N ILE A 148 -4.12 -3.93 -8.75
CA ILE A 148 -3.49 -4.97 -9.57
C ILE A 148 -3.50 -6.31 -8.84
N ALA A 149 -3.25 -6.30 -7.54
CA ALA A 149 -3.27 -7.51 -6.74
C ALA A 149 -3.62 -7.19 -5.28
N VAL A 150 -4.06 -8.22 -4.56
CA VAL A 150 -4.33 -8.15 -3.13
C VAL A 150 -3.68 -9.33 -2.44
N LYS A 151 -2.95 -9.04 -1.36
CA LYS A 151 -2.37 -10.06 -0.49
C LYS A 151 -2.92 -10.00 0.93
N ARG A 152 -2.98 -11.16 1.57
CA ARG A 152 -3.34 -11.33 2.98
C ARG A 152 -2.16 -11.96 3.72
N ILE A 153 -1.79 -11.30 4.82
CA ILE A 153 -0.80 -11.79 5.80
C ILE A 153 -1.51 -12.59 6.88
#